data_AF-A0A1Y1VQB9-F1
#
_entry.id   AF-A0A1Y1VQB9-F1
#
_cell.length_a   1.000
_cell.length_b   1.000
_cell.length_c   1.000
_cell.angle_alpha   90.00
_cell.angle_beta   90.00
_cell.angle_gamma   90.00
#
_symmetry.space_group_name_H-M   'P 1'
#
loop_
_entity.id
_entity.type
_entity.pdbx_description
1 polymer ?
#
loop_
_entity_poly.entity_id
_entity_poly.type
_entity_poly.pdbx_seq_one_letter_code
_entity_poly.pdbx_strand_id
1 'polypeptide(L)' 'IRKAYDLGLHRDVGISKHSPNAIVSRTETEVRLRAWWGCFIMDIMVSATLGRPTTIHDFTFDAPFPTDYGDD' A
#
# COMPACT_ATOMS: atom_id res chain seq x y z
N ILE A 1 0.36 9.01 -6.60
CA ILE A 1 1.61 8.36 -6.14
C ILE A 1 2.31 9.13 -5.02
N ARG A 2 2.78 10.38 -5.23
CA ARG A 2 3.44 11.18 -4.16
C ARG A 2 2.69 11.19 -2.83
N LYS A 3 1.37 11.45 -2.84
CA LYS A 3 0.55 11.42 -1.63
C LYS A 3 0.47 10.05 -0.94
N ALA A 4 0.52 8.96 -1.69
CA ALA A 4 0.57 7.61 -1.10
C ALA A 4 1.91 7.35 -0.39
N TYR A 5 3.01 7.91 -0.90
CA TYR A 5 4.30 7.91 -0.23
C TYR A 5 4.29 8.79 1.02
N ASP A 6 3.78 10.03 0.93
CA ASP A 6 3.68 10.96 2.05
C ASP A 6 2.88 10.36 3.23
N LEU A 7 1.83 9.57 2.94
CA LEU A 7 1.00 8.87 3.92
C LEU A 7 1.58 7.54 4.43
N GLY A 8 2.72 7.11 3.89
CA GLY A 8 3.34 5.83 4.27
C GLY A 8 2.51 4.60 3.89
N LEU A 9 1.67 4.66 2.84
CA LEU A 9 0.83 3.52 2.43
C LEU A 9 1.66 2.38 1.81
N HIS A 10 2.83 2.71 1.30
CA HIS A 10 3.81 1.78 0.75
C HIS A 10 4.55 0.95 1.80
N ARG A 11 4.30 1.22 3.09
CA ARG A 11 4.97 0.58 4.20
C ARG A 11 4.10 -0.45 4.90
N ASP A 12 4.71 -1.56 5.28
CA ASP A 12 4.11 -2.47 6.25
C ASP A 12 3.96 -1.76 7.60
N VAL A 13 2.71 -1.57 8.00
CA VAL A 13 2.31 -0.95 9.27
C VAL A 13 1.87 -1.99 10.30
N GLY A 14 2.28 -3.26 10.14
CA GLY A 14 2.13 -4.29 11.19
C GLY A 14 2.60 -3.80 12.57
N ILE A 15 2.34 -4.56 13.64
CA ILE A 15 2.62 -4.17 15.03
C ILE A 15 4.00 -3.49 15.11
N SER A 16 3.99 -2.17 15.22
CA SER A 16 5.21 -1.39 15.04
C SER A 16 6.15 -1.74 16.19
N LYS A 17 7.32 -2.34 15.86
CA LYS A 17 8.39 -2.61 16.85
C LYS A 17 8.81 -1.34 17.60
N HIS A 18 8.58 -0.17 17.01
CA HIS A 18 8.92 1.15 17.54
C HIS A 18 7.74 1.89 18.19
N SER A 19 6.52 1.35 18.10
CA SER A 19 5.33 1.92 18.73
C SER A 19 4.37 0.79 19.12
N PRO A 20 4.70 0.03 20.18
CA PRO A 20 3.88 -1.09 20.64
C PRO A 20 2.45 -0.68 21.06
N ASN A 21 2.20 0.62 21.26
CA ASN A 21 0.88 1.17 21.58
C ASN A 21 0.12 1.71 20.36
N ALA A 22 0.76 1.79 19.19
CA ALA A 22 0.10 2.19 17.94
C ALA A 22 -0.59 0.97 17.33
N ILE A 23 -1.71 0.58 17.94
CA ILE A 23 -2.57 -0.49 17.41
C ILE A 23 -3.39 0.11 16.28
N VAL A 24 -2.87 0.03 15.06
CA VAL A 24 -3.69 0.26 13.87
C VAL A 24 -4.71 -0.88 13.81
N SER A 25 -6.00 -0.54 13.76
CA SER A 25 -7.05 -1.57 13.69
C SER A 25 -6.88 -2.41 12.42
N ARG A 26 -7.27 -3.69 12.45
CA ARG A 26 -7.22 -4.55 11.26
C ARG A 26 -7.94 -3.91 10.07
N THR A 27 -9.11 -3.31 10.32
CA THR A 27 -9.87 -2.57 9.31
C THR A 27 -9.07 -1.42 8.69
N GLU A 28 -8.38 -0.64 9.51
CA GLU A 28 -7.55 0.47 9.03
C GLU A 28 -6.33 -0.03 8.25
N THR A 29 -5.65 -1.08 8.72
CA THR A 29 -4.57 -1.74 7.99
C THR A 29 -5.05 -2.19 6.61
N GLU A 30 -6.17 -2.89 6.56
CA GLU A 30 -6.76 -3.37 5.32
C GLU A 30 -7.15 -2.24 4.36
N VAL A 31 -7.70 -1.13 4.87
CA VAL A 31 -7.99 0.06 4.06
C VAL A 31 -6.71 0.66 3.48
N ARG A 32 -5.64 0.76 4.28
CA ARG A 32 -4.34 1.29 3.83
C ARG A 32 -3.72 0.41 2.74
N LEU A 33 -3.73 -0.92 2.93
CA LEU A 33 -3.21 -1.86 1.95
C LEU A 33 -4.00 -1.79 0.64
N ARG A 34 -5.34 -1.80 0.69
CA ARG A 34 -6.17 -1.66 -0.51
C ARG A 34 -5.95 -0.33 -1.23
N ALA A 35 -5.78 0.77 -0.48
CA ALA A 35 -5.47 2.07 -1.07
C ALA A 35 -4.10 2.09 -1.77
N TRP A 36 -3.07 1.47 -1.17
CA TRP A 36 -1.75 1.32 -1.79
C TRP A 36 -1.81 0.51 -3.09
N TRP A 37 -2.39 -0.70 -3.03
CA TRP A 37 -2.47 -1.59 -4.19
C TRP A 37 -3.37 -1.03 -5.30
N GLY A 38 -4.42 -0.28 -4.94
CA GLY A 38 -5.20 0.50 -5.90
C GLY A 38 -4.36 1.56 -6.62
N CYS A 39 -3.49 2.29 -5.90
CA CYS A 39 -2.54 3.22 -6.52
C CYS A 39 -1.55 2.52 -7.44
N PHE A 40 -1.06 1.34 -7.05
CA PHE A 40 -0.12 0.54 -7.85
C PHE A 40 -0.72 0.09 -9.18
N ILE A 41 -1.93 -0.48 -9.14
CA ILE A 41 -2.66 -0.90 -10.33
C ILE A 41 -2.92 0.30 -11.26
N MET A 42 -3.36 1.43 -10.70
CA MET A 42 -3.62 2.64 -11.49
C MET A 42 -2.35 3.19 -12.14
N ASP A 43 -1.20 3.18 -11.46
CA ASP A 43 0.08 3.60 -12.03
C ASP A 43 0.47 2.74 -13.23
N ILE A 44 0.29 1.42 -13.14
CA ILE A 44 0.52 0.49 -14.26
C ILE A 44 -0.44 0.78 -15.42
N MET A 45 -1.75 0.86 -15.15
CA MET A 45 -2.77 1.06 -16.19
C MET A 45 -2.55 2.37 -16.95
N VAL A 46 -2.32 3.47 -16.23
CA VAL A 46 -2.08 4.79 -16.85
C VAL A 46 -0.77 4.80 -17.63
N SER A 47 0.29 4.22 -17.07
CA SER A 47 1.61 4.15 -17.73
C SER A 47 1.55 3.32 -19.01
N ALA A 48 0.89 2.16 -18.97
CA ALA A 48 0.67 1.32 -20.14
C ALA A 48 -0.17 2.04 -21.22
N THR A 49 -1.25 2.71 -20.81
CA THR A 49 -2.12 3.46 -21.75
C THR A 49 -1.37 4.61 -22.44
N LEU A 50 -0.44 5.26 -21.73
CA LEU A 50 0.31 6.41 -22.24
C LEU A 50 1.67 6.03 -22.86
N GLY A 51 2.06 4.75 -22.83
CA GLY A 51 3.38 4.30 -23.28
C GLY A 51 4.54 4.86 -22.44
N ARG A 52 4.33 5.09 -21.15
CA ARG A 52 5.31 5.66 -20.21
C ARG A 52 5.81 4.59 -19.23
N PRO A 53 6.99 4.77 -18.63
CA PRO A 53 7.41 3.95 -17.49
C PRO A 53 6.54 4.25 -16.26
N THR A 54 6.39 3.24 -15.39
CA THR A 54 5.71 3.37 -14.10
C THR A 54 6.49 4.27 -13.14
N THR A 55 5.77 4.90 -12.22
CA THR A 55 6.34 5.75 -11.17
C THR A 55 6.75 4.93 -9.94
N ILE A 56 6.13 3.77 -9.72
CA ILE A 56 6.44 2.87 -8.61
C ILE A 56 7.45 1.82 -9.05
N HIS A 57 8.43 1.55 -8.20
CA HIS A 57 9.44 0.52 -8.41
C HIS A 57 9.36 -0.53 -7.30
N ASP A 58 9.66 -1.79 -7.61
CA ASP A 58 9.47 -2.90 -6.67
C ASP A 58 10.27 -2.76 -5.37
N PHE A 59 11.42 -2.08 -5.42
CA PHE A 59 12.27 -1.87 -4.24
C PHE A 59 11.83 -0.70 -3.35
N THR A 60 10.80 0.07 -3.73
CA THR A 60 10.38 1.28 -2.99
C THR A 60 9.23 1.03 -2.01
N PHE A 61 8.72 -0.20 -1.92
CA PHE A 61 7.63 -0.57 -1.01
C PHE A 61 7.86 -1.94 -0.40
N ASP A 62 7.26 -2.15 0.78
CA ASP A 62 7.28 -3.42 1.51
C ASP A 62 5.87 -3.82 2.00
N ALA A 63 4.82 -3.14 1.51
CA ALA A 63 3.44 -3.40 1.87
C ALA A 63 2.98 -4.82 1.45
N PRO A 64 2.44 -5.64 2.37
CA PRO A 64 1.89 -6.96 2.04
C PRO A 64 0.61 -6.85 1.21
N PHE A 65 0.16 -7.96 0.64
CA PHE A 65 -1.16 -8.00 0.00
C PHE A 65 -2.30 -7.88 1.03
N PRO A 66 -3.44 -7.26 0.68
CA PRO A 66 -4.62 -7.23 1.54
C PRO A 66 -5.15 -8.65 1.74
N THR A 67 -5.76 -8.91 2.89
CA THR A 67 -6.43 -10.20 3.14
C THR A 67 -7.78 -10.26 2.44
N ASP A 68 -8.23 -11.48 2.09
CA ASP A 68 -9.59 -11.70 1.60
C ASP A 68 -10.59 -11.59 2.76
N TYR A 69 -11.77 -11.06 2.47
CA TYR A 69 -12.82 -10.82 3.46
C TYR A 69 -13.53 -12.14 3.77
N GLY A 70 -12.86 -13.04 4.50
CA GLY A 70 -13.40 -14.36 4.85
C GLY A 70 -12.47 -15.30 5.62
N ASP A 71 -11.23 -14.89 5.91
CA ASP A 71 -10.22 -15.71 6.61
C ASP A 71 -10.19 -15.41 8.12
N ASP A 72 -11.36 -15.47 8.77
CA ASP A 72 -11.55 -15.41 10.24
C ASP A 72 -12.28 -16.66 10.75
#